data_AF-A0A7Y5RSK4-F1
#
_entry.id   AF-A0A7Y5RSK4-F1
#
_cell.length_a   1.000
_cell.length_b   1.000
_cell.length_c   1.000
_cell.angle_alpha   90.00
_cell.angle_beta   90.00
_cell.angle_gamma   90.00
#
_symmetry.space_group_name_H-M   'P 1'
#
loop_
_entity.id
_entity.type
_entity.pdbx_description
1 polymer ?
#
loop_
_entity_poly.entity_id
_entity_poly.type
_entity_poly.pdbx_seq_one_letter_code
_entity_poly.pdbx_strand_id
1 'polypeptide(L)'
;MKRVVVTGAFSYTGAAVARELMARGYGIHTLTNRKAAIAPQLAVGERPEDASSASFRRKPEPSLPNDSLSPLDTGFRWYDADIRASTPITSSSLAFDAAHLEGELAGADVFVNTFWIRLPHGGEDFASAVEKSRLLIESAKRAGVRRIVHVSVSNAAVGSNLGYYAGKAQVEEIVRACGMSYAIVSPTLVVGPNDVLTNNVAWFLRRFPREEFLAALGLAPTDLPAPFDRFVPRCVTRRPEERFADAQEALEALSGGSGR
;
A
#
# COMPACT_ATOMS: atom_id res chain seq x y z
N MET A 1 27.52 -9.55 -0.75
CA MET A 1 26.34 -8.72 -1.08
C MET A 1 25.72 -8.24 0.23
N LYS A 2 25.39 -6.95 0.39
CA LYS A 2 24.80 -6.45 1.64
C LYS A 2 23.37 -6.97 1.77
N ARG A 3 22.99 -7.48 2.95
CA ARG A 3 21.67 -8.06 3.22
C ARG A 3 20.78 -7.00 3.85
N VAL A 4 19.61 -6.76 3.26
CA VAL A 4 18.60 -5.86 3.81
C VAL A 4 17.34 -6.66 4.14
N VAL A 5 16.86 -6.50 5.37
CA VAL A 5 15.56 -7.05 5.78
C VAL A 5 14.50 -5.96 5.64
N VAL A 6 13.41 -6.26 4.92
CA VAL A 6 12.28 -5.33 4.72
C VAL A 6 11.02 -5.99 5.25
N THR A 7 10.29 -5.36 6.17
CA THR A 7 8.94 -5.88 6.49
C THR A 7 8.02 -5.65 5.29
N GLY A 8 7.36 -6.68 4.78
CA GLY A 8 6.37 -6.53 3.72
C GLY A 8 6.93 -6.01 2.39
N ALA A 9 8.03 -6.57 1.88
CA ALA A 9 8.55 -6.27 0.55
C ALA A 9 7.57 -6.56 -0.61
N PHE A 10 6.47 -7.26 -0.33
CA PHE A 10 5.36 -7.48 -1.28
C PHE A 10 4.17 -6.53 -1.05
N SER A 11 4.33 -5.54 -0.16
CA SER A 11 3.33 -4.48 0.05
C SER A 11 3.58 -3.30 -0.91
N TYR A 12 2.65 -2.35 -0.97
CA TYR A 12 2.76 -1.16 -1.83
C TYR A 12 4.09 -0.41 -1.63
N THR A 13 4.36 0.08 -0.42
CA THR A 13 5.60 0.80 -0.12
C THR A 13 6.81 -0.12 -0.10
N GLY A 14 6.69 -1.30 0.50
CA GLY A 14 7.80 -2.24 0.63
C GLY A 14 8.32 -2.77 -0.70
N ALA A 15 7.46 -2.96 -1.71
CA ALA A 15 7.85 -3.41 -3.04
C ALA A 15 8.63 -2.33 -3.80
N ALA A 16 8.25 -1.06 -3.67
CA ALA A 16 9.00 0.05 -4.23
C ALA A 16 10.41 0.14 -3.62
N VAL A 17 10.50 0.02 -2.29
CA VAL A 17 11.80 0.02 -1.59
C VAL A 17 12.66 -1.19 -1.98
N ALA A 18 12.08 -2.39 -2.00
CA ALA A 18 12.81 -3.60 -2.36
C ALA A 18 13.36 -3.53 -3.80
N ARG A 19 12.55 -3.06 -4.76
CA ARG A 19 12.97 -2.87 -6.16
C ARG A 19 14.15 -1.91 -6.28
N GLU A 20 14.09 -0.76 -5.62
CA GLU A 20 15.18 0.23 -5.65
C GLU A 20 16.47 -0.34 -5.02
N LEU A 21 16.35 -1.06 -3.91
CA LEU A 21 17.50 -1.71 -3.27
C LEU A 21 18.10 -2.82 -4.14
N MET A 22 17.28 -3.63 -4.80
CA MET A 22 17.77 -4.66 -5.72
C MET A 22 18.47 -4.05 -6.94
N ALA A 23 17.93 -2.98 -7.51
CA ALA A 23 18.56 -2.24 -8.61
C ALA A 23 19.96 -1.71 -8.22
N ARG A 24 20.18 -1.45 -6.93
CA ARG A 24 21.48 -1.04 -6.36
C ARG A 24 22.36 -2.22 -5.92
N GLY A 25 21.97 -3.46 -6.18
CA GLY A 25 22.75 -4.67 -5.89
C GLY A 25 22.67 -5.17 -4.44
N TYR A 26 21.61 -4.83 -3.70
CA TYR A 26 21.38 -5.36 -2.36
C TYR A 26 20.59 -6.69 -2.40
N GLY A 27 20.91 -7.60 -1.49
CA GLY A 27 20.12 -8.81 -1.27
C GLY A 27 18.96 -8.54 -0.33
N ILE A 28 17.76 -8.94 -0.72
CA ILE A 28 16.54 -8.66 0.04
C ILE A 28 16.01 -9.92 0.72
N HIS A 29 15.72 -9.77 2.00
CA HIS A 29 14.92 -10.72 2.76
C HIS A 29 13.67 -10.00 3.29
N THR A 30 12.49 -10.62 3.21
CA THR A 30 11.24 -10.01 3.66
C THR A 30 10.54 -10.80 4.75
N LEU A 31 10.14 -10.09 5.81
CA LEU A 31 9.19 -10.60 6.80
C LEU A 31 7.77 -10.24 6.35
N THR A 32 6.92 -11.23 6.09
CA THR A 32 5.59 -10.98 5.52
C THR A 32 4.57 -12.03 5.91
N ASN A 33 3.32 -11.61 6.17
CA ASN A 33 2.20 -12.55 6.33
C ASN A 33 1.51 -12.87 4.99
N ARG A 34 1.91 -12.19 3.91
CA ARG A 34 1.46 -12.53 2.55
C ARG A 34 2.38 -13.58 1.94
N LYS A 35 1.81 -14.68 1.44
CA LYS A 35 2.53 -15.61 0.57
C LYS A 35 2.97 -14.86 -0.69
N ALA A 36 4.19 -15.12 -1.16
CA ALA A 36 4.57 -14.72 -2.52
C ALA A 36 3.52 -15.31 -3.48
N ALA A 37 2.90 -14.49 -4.32
CA ALA A 37 2.03 -15.04 -5.36
C ALA A 37 2.89 -16.00 -6.20
N ILE A 38 2.55 -17.28 -6.28
CA ILE A 38 3.21 -18.20 -7.22
C ILE A 38 2.76 -17.75 -8.61
N ALA A 39 3.70 -17.51 -9.53
CA ALA A 39 3.33 -17.28 -10.92
C ALA A 39 2.63 -18.55 -11.44
N PRO A 40 1.41 -18.48 -12.01
CA PRO A 40 0.89 -19.62 -12.74
C PRO A 40 1.88 -19.87 -13.88
N GLN A 41 2.48 -21.06 -13.89
CA GLN A 41 3.09 -21.58 -15.12
C GLN A 41 2.00 -21.52 -16.20
N LEU A 42 2.30 -20.85 -17.32
CA LEU A 42 1.44 -20.90 -18.49
C LEU A 42 1.35 -22.38 -18.94
N ALA A 43 0.33 -23.09 -18.47
CA ALA A 43 -0.19 -24.25 -19.15
C ALA A 43 -1.02 -23.72 -20.32
N VAL A 44 -0.45 -23.82 -21.51
CA VAL A 44 -1.17 -23.70 -22.77
C VAL A 44 -2.07 -24.93 -22.89
N GLY A 45 -3.39 -24.76 -23.01
CA GLY A 45 -4.28 -25.83 -23.47
C GLY A 45 -5.67 -25.87 -22.84
N GLU A 46 -6.65 -25.41 -23.63
CA GLU A 46 -8.05 -25.85 -23.72
C GLU A 46 -9.08 -25.48 -22.62
N ARG A 47 -10.14 -24.78 -23.07
CA ARG A 47 -11.41 -24.55 -22.35
C ARG A 47 -12.24 -25.84 -22.36
N PRO A 48 -12.81 -26.27 -21.22
CA PRO A 48 -13.99 -27.13 -21.24
C PRO A 48 -15.25 -26.27 -21.35
N GLU A 49 -16.05 -26.58 -22.35
CA GLU A 49 -17.46 -26.20 -22.45
C GLU A 49 -18.30 -26.97 -21.42
N ASP A 50 -19.44 -26.38 -21.07
CA ASP A 50 -20.61 -26.98 -20.42
C ASP A 50 -20.57 -27.32 -18.91
N ALA A 51 -21.36 -26.56 -18.15
CA ALA A 51 -22.22 -27.12 -17.10
C ALA A 51 -23.36 -26.15 -16.75
N SER A 52 -24.52 -26.44 -17.31
CA SER A 52 -25.83 -25.91 -16.92
C SER A 52 -26.22 -26.36 -15.50
N SER A 53 -26.84 -25.46 -14.72
CA SER A 53 -28.13 -25.64 -14.01
C SER A 53 -28.18 -25.05 -12.59
N ALA A 54 -29.40 -24.66 -12.22
CA ALA A 54 -29.96 -24.29 -10.91
C ALA A 54 -30.27 -22.79 -10.69
N SER A 55 -31.57 -22.53 -10.83
CA SER A 55 -32.34 -21.30 -10.83
C SER A 55 -32.56 -20.63 -9.47
N PHE A 56 -32.51 -19.30 -9.43
CA PHE A 56 -33.29 -18.48 -8.50
C PHE A 56 -33.92 -17.30 -9.26
N ARG A 57 -35.26 -17.30 -9.39
CA ARG A 57 -36.02 -16.24 -10.08
C ARG A 57 -36.04 -14.96 -9.23
N ARG A 58 -35.53 -13.84 -9.75
CA ARG A 58 -35.87 -12.49 -9.29
C ARG A 58 -36.86 -11.84 -10.27
N LYS A 59 -37.82 -11.09 -9.73
CA LYS A 59 -38.82 -10.27 -10.46
C LYS A 59 -38.13 -9.21 -11.36
N PRO A 60 -38.78 -8.75 -12.43
CA PRO A 60 -38.19 -7.81 -13.39
C PRO A 60 -38.06 -6.40 -12.77
N GLU A 61 -36.83 -5.89 -12.71
CA GLU A 61 -36.54 -4.46 -12.51
C GLU A 61 -36.65 -3.69 -13.85
N PRO A 62 -37.01 -2.40 -13.82
CA PRO A 62 -37.19 -1.60 -15.02
C PRO A 62 -35.86 -1.44 -15.78
N SER A 63 -35.93 -1.59 -17.10
CA SER A 63 -34.78 -1.63 -18.00
C SER A 63 -34.02 -0.31 -18.06
N LEU A 64 -32.82 -0.27 -17.48
CA LEU A 64 -31.77 0.69 -17.79
C LEU A 64 -30.91 0.18 -18.96
N PRO A 65 -30.31 1.06 -19.78
CA PRO A 65 -29.51 0.66 -20.93
C PRO A 65 -28.33 -0.21 -20.49
N ASN A 66 -28.21 -1.33 -21.21
CA ASN A 66 -27.26 -2.40 -21.01
C ASN A 66 -25.82 -1.91 -21.31
N ASP A 67 -25.08 -1.52 -20.29
CA ASP A 67 -23.62 -1.54 -20.30
C ASP A 67 -23.13 -2.57 -19.28
N SER A 68 -22.50 -3.60 -19.83
CA SER A 68 -22.03 -4.84 -19.21
C SER A 68 -20.92 -4.62 -18.18
N LEU A 69 -21.29 -4.28 -16.94
CA LEU A 69 -20.39 -4.43 -15.79
C LEU A 69 -20.93 -5.52 -14.86
N SER A 70 -20.29 -6.69 -14.94
CA SER A 70 -20.52 -7.82 -14.04
C SER A 70 -20.28 -7.44 -12.57
N PRO A 71 -20.83 -8.19 -11.60
CA PRO A 71 -20.57 -7.98 -10.18
C PRO A 71 -19.08 -8.23 -9.90
N LEU A 72 -18.30 -7.15 -9.80
CA LEU A 72 -16.89 -7.11 -9.36
C LEU A 72 -16.11 -8.41 -9.62
N ASP A 73 -16.01 -8.82 -10.89
CA ASP A 73 -14.89 -9.65 -11.31
C ASP A 73 -13.67 -8.72 -11.27
N THR A 74 -13.06 -8.62 -10.09
CA THR A 74 -12.01 -7.63 -9.87
C THR A 74 -10.84 -7.82 -10.82
N GLY A 75 -10.65 -8.99 -11.47
CA GLY A 75 -9.64 -9.17 -12.53
C GLY A 75 -8.21 -8.71 -12.15
N PHE A 76 -7.98 -8.41 -10.87
CA PHE A 76 -6.90 -7.56 -10.40
C PHE A 76 -5.71 -8.47 -10.14
N ARG A 77 -4.81 -8.55 -11.12
CA ARG A 77 -3.51 -9.17 -10.95
C ARG A 77 -2.63 -8.20 -10.16
N TRP A 78 -2.50 -8.45 -8.86
CA TRP A 78 -1.89 -7.58 -7.86
C TRP A 78 -0.39 -7.22 -8.04
N TYR A 79 0.30 -7.68 -9.09
CA TYR A 79 1.75 -7.55 -9.16
C TYR A 79 2.24 -7.49 -10.61
N ASP A 80 3.06 -6.48 -10.91
CA ASP A 80 3.97 -6.54 -12.05
C ASP A 80 4.84 -7.80 -11.92
N ALA A 81 4.85 -8.59 -12.99
CA ALA A 81 5.62 -9.83 -13.09
C ALA A 81 7.15 -9.59 -13.06
N ASP A 82 7.58 -8.33 -13.23
CA ASP A 82 8.97 -7.99 -13.58
C ASP A 82 9.93 -7.96 -12.40
N ILE A 83 9.45 -7.88 -11.15
CA ILE A 83 10.34 -7.93 -9.96
C ILE A 83 11.01 -9.31 -9.80
N ARG A 84 10.50 -10.34 -10.48
CA ARG A 84 10.95 -11.74 -10.29
C ARG A 84 12.24 -12.08 -11.04
N ALA A 85 12.67 -11.25 -11.98
CA ALA A 85 13.57 -11.68 -13.04
C ALA A 85 15.08 -11.62 -12.74
N SER A 86 15.56 -10.99 -11.65
CA SER A 86 17.03 -10.80 -11.50
C SER A 86 17.68 -11.10 -10.15
N THR A 87 16.95 -11.30 -9.04
CA THR A 87 17.47 -11.95 -7.81
C THR A 87 16.26 -12.36 -6.93
N PRO A 88 16.14 -13.62 -6.46
CA PRO A 88 14.98 -14.01 -5.68
C PRO A 88 14.99 -13.31 -4.32
N ILE A 89 13.95 -12.50 -4.05
CA ILE A 89 13.64 -12.02 -2.70
C ILE A 89 13.36 -13.25 -1.84
N THR A 90 14.15 -13.45 -0.78
CA THR A 90 13.87 -14.49 0.23
C THR A 90 12.80 -13.99 1.19
N SER A 91 11.99 -14.89 1.75
CA SER A 91 10.87 -14.50 2.62
C SER A 91 10.62 -15.46 3.76
N SER A 92 10.19 -14.94 4.90
CA SER A 92 9.67 -15.69 6.05
C SER A 92 8.43 -14.99 6.62
N SER A 93 7.73 -15.67 7.53
CA SER A 93 6.52 -15.12 8.16
C SER A 93 6.86 -13.90 9.03
N LEU A 94 5.96 -12.92 9.04
CA LEU A 94 6.00 -11.83 10.04
C LEU A 94 5.29 -12.33 11.32
N ALA A 95 5.88 -13.34 11.95
CA ALA A 95 5.46 -13.85 13.24
C ALA A 95 6.09 -13.00 14.34
N PHE A 96 5.27 -12.42 15.22
CA PHE A 96 5.71 -11.59 16.34
C PHE A 96 6.18 -12.43 17.53
N ASP A 97 7.20 -13.24 17.28
CA ASP A 97 7.95 -14.02 18.26
C ASP A 97 9.40 -13.54 18.29
N ALA A 98 9.94 -13.29 19.49
CA ALA A 98 11.24 -12.64 19.64
C ALA A 98 12.38 -13.45 19.00
N ALA A 99 12.41 -14.76 19.27
CA ALA A 99 13.48 -15.66 18.82
C ALA A 99 13.42 -15.85 17.30
N HIS A 100 12.22 -16.02 16.75
CA HIS A 100 12.00 -16.08 15.30
C HIS A 100 12.50 -14.79 14.62
N LEU A 101 12.05 -13.62 15.10
CA LEU A 101 12.45 -12.34 14.51
C LEU A 101 13.96 -12.12 14.58
N GLU A 102 14.59 -12.45 15.71
CA GLU A 102 16.05 -12.34 15.88
C GLU A 102 16.80 -13.24 14.90
N GLY A 103 16.35 -14.48 14.70
CA GLY A 103 16.93 -15.39 13.71
C GLY A 103 16.83 -14.86 12.28
N GLU A 104 15.66 -14.34 11.90
CA GLU A 104 15.46 -13.80 10.55
C GLU A 104 16.22 -12.47 10.33
N LEU A 105 16.44 -11.69 11.38
CA LEU A 105 17.19 -10.42 11.34
C LEU A 105 18.71 -10.61 11.46
N ALA A 106 19.17 -11.80 11.88
CA ALA A 106 20.60 -12.10 12.03
C ALA A 106 21.39 -11.86 10.73
N GLY A 107 22.53 -11.21 10.84
CA GLY A 107 23.40 -10.89 9.70
C GLY A 107 22.84 -9.85 8.71
N ALA A 108 21.75 -9.16 9.04
CA ALA A 108 21.26 -8.05 8.23
C ALA A 108 22.11 -6.77 8.45
N ASP A 109 22.51 -6.12 7.36
CA ASP A 109 23.24 -4.85 7.41
C ASP A 109 22.33 -3.66 7.75
N VAL A 110 21.09 -3.73 7.28
CA VAL A 110 20.05 -2.71 7.41
C VAL A 110 18.69 -3.39 7.60
N PHE A 111 17.90 -2.87 8.52
CA PHE A 111 16.49 -3.22 8.67
C PHE A 111 15.60 -2.06 8.20
N VAL A 112 14.72 -2.31 7.22
CA VAL A 112 13.71 -1.36 6.76
C VAL A 112 12.35 -1.77 7.31
N ASN A 113 11.85 -0.99 8.25
CA ASN A 113 10.53 -1.18 8.83
C ASN A 113 9.47 -0.35 8.09
N THR A 114 8.60 -1.05 7.37
CA THR A 114 7.36 -0.53 6.77
C THR A 114 6.10 -1.16 7.38
N PHE A 115 6.23 -1.92 8.47
CA PHE A 115 5.09 -2.53 9.15
C PHE A 115 4.22 -1.45 9.80
N TRP A 116 2.93 -1.49 9.48
CA TRP A 116 1.91 -0.68 10.12
C TRP A 116 0.50 -1.19 9.79
N ILE A 117 -0.47 -0.88 10.65
CA ILE A 117 -1.89 -1.13 10.38
C ILE A 117 -2.58 0.17 9.96
N ARG A 118 -3.48 0.09 8.98
CA ARG A 118 -4.23 1.28 8.53
C ARG A 118 -5.48 1.55 9.35
N LEU A 119 -6.17 0.48 9.72
CA LEU A 119 -7.40 0.49 10.48
C LEU A 119 -7.34 -0.65 11.50
N PRO A 120 -7.84 -0.47 12.73
CA PRO A 120 -8.05 -1.57 13.66
C PRO A 120 -8.95 -2.64 13.02
N HIS A 121 -8.53 -3.89 13.06
CA HIS A 121 -9.26 -5.01 12.46
C HIS A 121 -8.82 -6.34 13.08
N GLY A 122 -9.75 -7.29 13.21
CA GLY A 122 -9.42 -8.66 13.60
C GLY A 122 -8.74 -8.80 14.96
N GLY A 123 -9.06 -7.91 15.92
CA GLY A 123 -8.44 -7.88 17.24
C GLY A 123 -7.11 -7.13 17.33
N GLU A 124 -6.60 -6.58 16.21
CA GLU A 124 -5.47 -5.67 16.21
C GLU A 124 -5.93 -4.21 16.28
N ASP A 125 -5.27 -3.42 17.12
CA ASP A 125 -5.43 -1.97 17.25
C ASP A 125 -4.08 -1.23 17.17
N PHE A 126 -4.12 0.10 17.21
CA PHE A 126 -2.90 0.90 17.10
C PHE A 126 -1.92 0.69 18.26
N ALA A 127 -2.42 0.43 19.47
CA ALA A 127 -1.58 0.13 20.63
C ALA A 127 -0.81 -1.18 20.42
N SER A 128 -1.51 -2.25 20.01
CA SER A 128 -0.90 -3.53 19.67
C SER A 128 0.11 -3.41 18.51
N ALA A 129 -0.14 -2.53 17.54
CA ALA A 129 0.79 -2.26 16.44
C ALA A 129 2.07 -1.54 16.91
N VAL A 130 1.97 -0.66 17.90
CA VAL A 130 3.13 -0.03 18.56
C VAL A 130 3.94 -1.08 19.32
N GLU A 131 3.29 -1.96 20.09
CA GLU A 131 3.97 -3.05 20.80
C GLU A 131 4.69 -4.01 19.85
N LYS A 132 4.03 -4.39 18.76
CA LYS A 132 4.60 -5.20 17.67
C LYS A 132 5.80 -4.53 17.02
N SER A 133 5.73 -3.22 16.80
CA SER A 133 6.84 -2.43 16.28
C SER A 133 8.01 -2.38 17.26
N ARG A 134 7.74 -2.23 18.57
CA ARG A 134 8.77 -2.31 19.61
C ARG A 134 9.47 -3.65 19.59
N LEU A 135 8.71 -4.75 19.56
CA LEU A 135 9.28 -6.09 19.48
C LEU A 135 10.19 -6.27 18.26
N LEU A 136 9.75 -5.84 17.07
CA LEU A 136 10.55 -5.88 15.84
C LEU A 136 11.88 -5.12 15.98
N ILE A 137 11.81 -3.89 16.51
CA ILE A 137 12.99 -3.01 16.63
C ILE A 137 13.98 -3.56 17.67
N GLU A 138 13.47 -4.04 18.80
CA GLU A 138 14.32 -4.64 19.84
C GLU A 138 14.92 -5.99 19.40
N SER A 139 14.17 -6.80 18.66
CA SER A 139 14.72 -8.03 18.03
C SER A 139 15.79 -7.69 17.00
N ALA A 140 15.62 -6.64 16.19
CA ALA A 140 16.66 -6.20 15.25
C ALA A 140 17.94 -5.78 15.98
N LYS A 141 17.79 -5.03 17.08
CA LYS A 141 18.92 -4.64 17.93
C LYS A 141 19.63 -5.85 18.51
N ARG A 142 18.90 -6.81 19.10
CA ARG A 142 19.48 -8.03 19.69
C ARG A 142 20.14 -8.93 18.63
N ALA A 143 19.62 -8.95 17.41
CA ALA A 143 20.24 -9.62 16.27
C ALA A 143 21.51 -8.92 15.73
N GLY A 144 21.90 -7.78 16.31
CA GLY A 144 23.11 -7.04 15.94
C GLY A 144 22.96 -6.14 14.71
N VAL A 145 21.73 -5.85 14.28
CA VAL A 145 21.48 -4.90 13.19
C VAL A 145 22.00 -3.52 13.61
N ARG A 146 22.75 -2.85 12.73
CA ARG A 146 23.39 -1.57 13.04
C ARG A 146 22.62 -0.35 12.55
N ARG A 147 21.74 -0.55 11.56
CA ARG A 147 21.00 0.53 10.91
C ARG A 147 19.53 0.18 10.72
N ILE A 148 18.66 1.13 11.06
CA ILE A 148 17.23 1.02 10.83
C ILE A 148 16.71 2.19 9.98
N VAL A 149 15.84 1.89 9.02
CA VAL A 149 15.03 2.88 8.31
C VAL A 149 13.58 2.62 8.66
N HIS A 150 12.88 3.60 9.22
CA HIS A 150 11.46 3.49 9.52
C HIS A 150 10.62 4.37 8.60
N VAL A 151 9.58 3.79 8.00
CA VAL A 151 8.59 4.53 7.22
C VAL A 151 7.44 4.96 8.13
N SER A 152 7.41 6.25 8.44
CA SER A 152 6.40 6.90 9.27
C SER A 152 5.33 7.57 8.38
N VAL A 153 4.80 8.71 8.82
CA VAL A 153 3.82 9.57 8.16
C VAL A 153 4.15 11.03 8.46
N SER A 154 3.79 11.96 7.57
CA SER A 154 3.94 13.39 7.84
C SER A 154 3.18 13.81 9.09
N ASN A 155 3.76 14.74 9.87
CA ASN A 155 3.13 15.33 11.05
C ASN A 155 2.68 14.29 12.10
N ALA A 156 3.48 13.22 12.27
CA ALA A 156 3.32 12.30 13.39
C ALA A 156 3.53 13.08 14.70
N ALA A 157 2.46 13.28 15.47
CA ALA A 157 2.50 14.00 16.73
C ALA A 157 1.84 13.19 17.85
N VAL A 158 2.55 13.06 18.96
CA VAL A 158 2.00 12.50 20.21
C VAL A 158 0.90 13.43 20.69
N GLY A 159 -0.32 12.91 20.85
CA GLY A 159 -1.48 13.70 21.25
C GLY A 159 -2.37 14.20 20.09
N SER A 160 -2.08 13.82 18.84
CA SER A 160 -3.09 13.99 17.78
C SER A 160 -4.38 13.25 18.16
N ASN A 161 -5.55 13.82 17.85
CA ASN A 161 -6.85 13.20 18.10
C ASN A 161 -7.11 11.95 17.23
N LEU A 162 -6.12 11.52 16.43
CA LEU A 162 -6.18 10.38 15.52
C LEU A 162 -5.18 9.31 15.98
N GLY A 163 -5.69 8.18 16.48
CA GLY A 163 -4.86 7.08 17.01
C GLY A 163 -3.80 6.56 16.04
N TYR A 164 -4.02 6.68 14.73
CA TYR A 164 -3.05 6.35 13.70
C TYR A 164 -1.75 7.18 13.80
N TYR A 165 -1.88 8.52 13.91
CA TYR A 165 -0.73 9.44 13.93
C TYR A 165 -0.02 9.41 15.28
N ALA A 166 -0.79 9.31 16.37
CA ALA A 166 -0.24 9.12 17.71
C ALA A 166 0.60 7.84 17.79
N GLY A 167 0.09 6.72 17.24
CA GLY A 167 0.83 5.47 17.18
C GLY A 167 2.11 5.56 16.34
N LYS A 168 2.06 6.22 15.18
CA LYS A 168 3.27 6.46 14.36
C LYS A 168 4.32 7.27 15.13
N ALA A 169 3.91 8.32 15.85
CA ALA A 169 4.80 9.12 16.67
C ALA A 169 5.47 8.29 17.78
N GLN A 170 4.70 7.41 18.44
CA GLN A 170 5.25 6.48 19.44
C GLN A 170 6.29 5.51 18.84
N VAL A 171 6.07 5.03 17.61
CA VAL A 171 7.09 4.20 16.93
C VAL A 171 8.32 5.02 16.55
N GLU A 172 8.18 6.28 16.15
CA GLU A 172 9.33 7.15 15.94
C GLU A 172 10.17 7.31 17.22
N GLU A 173 9.53 7.50 18.37
CA GLU A 173 10.24 7.58 19.67
C GLU A 173 11.00 6.29 19.98
N ILE A 174 10.38 5.12 19.74
CA ILE A 174 11.05 3.82 19.89
C ILE A 174 12.27 3.71 18.97
N VAL A 175 12.14 4.13 17.70
CA VAL A 175 13.26 4.14 16.75
C VAL A 175 14.37 5.08 17.21
N ARG A 176 14.04 6.27 17.73
CA ARG A 176 15.04 7.21 18.25
C ARG A 176 15.76 6.67 19.48
N ALA A 177 15.06 5.92 20.33
CA ALA A 177 15.59 5.34 21.56
C ALA A 177 16.31 3.99 21.37
N CYS A 178 16.18 3.33 20.21
CA CYS A 178 16.67 1.96 20.04
C CYS A 178 18.19 1.82 20.13
N GLY A 179 18.95 2.90 19.91
CA GLY A 179 20.42 2.91 19.94
C GLY A 179 21.09 2.40 18.66
N MET A 180 20.33 2.04 17.64
CA MET A 180 20.85 1.83 16.27
C MET A 180 20.97 3.18 15.54
N SER A 181 21.86 3.27 14.55
CA SER A 181 21.83 4.39 13.60
C SER A 181 20.50 4.36 12.85
N TYR A 182 19.77 5.47 12.78
CA TYR A 182 18.42 5.46 12.22
C TYR A 182 18.17 6.55 11.17
N ALA A 183 17.20 6.28 10.29
CA ALA A 183 16.53 7.28 9.48
C ALA A 183 15.00 7.08 9.59
N ILE A 184 14.26 8.17 9.69
CA ILE A 184 12.80 8.17 9.68
C ILE A 184 12.36 8.90 8.40
N VAL A 185 11.60 8.20 7.57
CA VAL A 185 11.03 8.74 6.33
C VAL A 185 9.56 9.04 6.60
N SER A 186 9.17 10.32 6.55
CA SER A 186 7.83 10.79 6.91
C SER A 186 7.08 11.35 5.69
N PRO A 187 6.59 10.48 4.78
CA PRO A 187 5.88 10.92 3.60
C PRO A 187 4.50 11.50 3.96
N THR A 188 4.06 12.52 3.22
CA THR A 188 2.71 13.09 3.36
C THR A 188 1.67 12.22 2.68
N LEU A 189 1.91 11.90 1.41
CA LEU A 189 1.11 10.99 0.63
C LEU A 189 2.05 10.29 -0.35
N VAL A 190 1.95 8.96 -0.40
CA VAL A 190 2.66 8.16 -1.42
C VAL A 190 1.65 7.82 -2.49
N VAL A 191 1.91 8.28 -3.72
CA VAL A 191 1.01 8.13 -4.87
C VAL A 191 1.65 7.21 -5.89
N GLY A 192 0.83 6.37 -6.53
CA GLY A 192 1.24 5.49 -7.62
C GLY A 192 0.11 4.54 -8.00
N PRO A 193 0.30 3.68 -9.00
CA PRO A 193 -0.78 2.87 -9.59
C PRO A 193 -1.63 2.09 -8.57
N ASN A 194 -1.00 1.68 -7.46
CA ASN A 194 -1.61 0.84 -6.43
C ASN A 194 -1.84 1.54 -5.07
N ASP A 195 -1.77 2.88 -5.01
CA ASP A 195 -2.03 3.59 -3.75
C ASP A 195 -3.52 3.51 -3.38
N VAL A 196 -3.84 3.33 -2.10
CA VAL A 196 -5.24 3.07 -1.70
C VAL A 196 -6.07 4.35 -1.62
N LEU A 197 -5.46 5.48 -1.25
CA LEU A 197 -6.21 6.71 -0.97
C LEU A 197 -6.72 7.35 -2.25
N THR A 198 -5.82 7.65 -3.20
CA THR A 198 -6.20 8.34 -4.44
C THR A 198 -7.09 7.44 -5.29
N ASN A 199 -6.84 6.12 -5.29
CA ASN A 199 -7.68 5.16 -5.98
C ASN A 199 -9.09 5.07 -5.39
N ASN A 200 -9.23 5.07 -4.06
CA ASN A 200 -10.56 5.06 -3.43
C ASN A 200 -11.30 6.38 -3.64
N VAL A 201 -10.62 7.52 -3.53
CA VAL A 201 -11.22 8.83 -3.82
C VAL A 201 -11.74 8.88 -5.25
N ALA A 202 -10.94 8.45 -6.22
CA ALA A 202 -11.37 8.44 -7.62
C ALA A 202 -12.48 7.41 -7.90
N TRP A 203 -12.42 6.22 -7.28
CA TRP A 203 -13.50 5.24 -7.36
C TRP A 203 -14.82 5.82 -6.84
N PHE A 204 -14.77 6.52 -5.71
CA PHE A 204 -15.91 7.19 -5.10
C PHE A 204 -16.43 8.28 -6.01
N LEU A 205 -15.58 9.20 -6.47
CA LEU A 205 -15.98 10.32 -7.34
C LEU A 205 -16.59 9.88 -8.68
N ARG A 206 -16.24 8.68 -9.18
CA ARG A 206 -16.86 8.10 -10.39
C ARG A 206 -18.25 7.53 -10.16
N ARG A 207 -18.54 7.05 -8.96
CA ARG A 207 -19.81 6.39 -8.61
C ARG A 207 -20.75 7.28 -7.83
N PHE A 208 -20.21 8.32 -7.21
CA PHE A 208 -20.96 9.33 -6.50
C PHE A 208 -21.80 10.12 -7.51
N PRO A 209 -23.11 10.31 -7.27
CA PRO A 209 -23.99 11.13 -8.12
C PRO A 209 -23.62 12.61 -7.91
N ARG A 210 -22.42 12.99 -8.39
CA ARG A 210 -21.79 14.27 -8.11
C ARG A 210 -22.59 15.42 -8.69
N GLU A 211 -23.24 15.20 -9.83
CA GLU A 211 -23.98 16.23 -10.54
C GLU A 211 -25.29 16.52 -9.80
N GLU A 212 -26.00 15.47 -9.37
CA GLU A 212 -27.22 15.58 -8.57
C GLU A 212 -26.92 16.14 -7.18
N PHE A 213 -25.84 15.71 -6.53
CA PHE A 213 -25.44 16.21 -5.22
C PHE A 213 -25.07 17.69 -5.25
N LEU A 214 -24.25 18.11 -6.22
CA LEU A 214 -23.87 19.52 -6.34
C LEU A 214 -25.05 20.39 -6.75
N ALA A 215 -25.92 19.90 -7.67
CA ALA A 215 -27.15 20.59 -8.02
C ALA A 215 -28.09 20.78 -6.81
N ALA A 216 -28.21 19.78 -5.92
CA ALA A 216 -28.97 19.89 -4.68
C ALA A 216 -28.39 20.92 -3.69
N LEU A 217 -27.10 21.21 -3.78
CA LEU A 217 -26.42 22.26 -3.02
C LEU A 217 -26.39 23.61 -3.74
N GLY A 218 -26.95 23.71 -4.96
CA GLY A 218 -26.88 24.92 -5.79
C GLY A 218 -25.49 25.23 -6.33
N LEU A 219 -24.62 24.22 -6.46
CA LEU A 219 -23.25 24.33 -6.94
C LEU A 219 -23.10 23.61 -8.29
N ALA A 220 -22.27 24.12 -9.18
CA ALA A 220 -21.78 23.39 -10.35
C ALA A 220 -20.48 22.63 -10.02
N PRO A 221 -20.15 21.53 -10.73
CA PRO A 221 -18.86 20.83 -10.60
C PRO A 221 -17.63 21.72 -10.82
N THR A 222 -17.78 22.82 -11.55
CA THR A 222 -16.74 23.83 -11.79
C THR A 222 -16.59 24.85 -10.65
N ASP A 223 -17.52 24.88 -9.70
CA ASP A 223 -17.54 25.87 -8.61
C ASP A 223 -16.71 25.41 -7.40
N LEU A 224 -16.03 24.26 -7.50
CA LEU A 224 -15.12 23.80 -6.46
C LEU A 224 -13.93 24.78 -6.32
N PRO A 225 -13.50 25.11 -5.09
CA PRO A 225 -12.36 25.99 -4.90
C PRO A 225 -11.08 25.32 -5.44
N ALA A 226 -10.16 26.12 -5.97
CA ALA A 226 -8.84 25.63 -6.36
C ALA A 226 -8.14 24.94 -5.15
N PRO A 227 -7.44 23.81 -5.36
CA PRO A 227 -7.15 23.15 -6.64
C PRO A 227 -8.18 22.08 -7.06
N PHE A 228 -9.33 21.97 -6.39
CA PHE A 228 -10.27 20.87 -6.58
C PHE A 228 -11.03 20.92 -7.91
N ASP A 229 -11.24 22.12 -8.46
CA ASP A 229 -11.79 22.37 -9.80
C ASP A 229 -11.04 21.62 -10.91
N ARG A 230 -9.73 21.43 -10.76
CA ARG A 230 -8.88 20.70 -11.71
C ARG A 230 -8.63 19.26 -11.29
N PHE A 231 -8.49 19.03 -9.99
CA PHE A 231 -8.16 17.71 -9.45
C PHE A 231 -9.29 16.70 -9.69
N VAL A 232 -10.54 17.07 -9.38
CA VAL A 232 -11.69 16.16 -9.44
C VAL A 232 -11.96 15.66 -10.87
N PRO A 233 -12.04 16.51 -11.91
CA PRO A 233 -12.22 16.05 -13.29
C PRO A 233 -11.11 15.11 -13.76
N ARG A 234 -9.85 15.36 -13.39
CA ARG A 234 -8.70 14.53 -13.81
C ARG A 234 -8.67 13.18 -13.10
N CYS A 235 -9.08 13.12 -11.83
CA CYS A 235 -9.21 11.86 -11.11
C CYS A 235 -10.27 10.94 -11.70
N VAL A 236 -11.34 11.49 -12.27
CA VAL A 236 -12.44 10.69 -12.82
C VAL A 236 -12.21 10.21 -14.25
N THR A 237 -11.36 10.86 -15.06
CA THR A 237 -11.19 10.53 -16.49
C THR A 237 -10.22 9.39 -16.81
N ARG A 238 -9.22 9.08 -15.97
CA ARG A 238 -8.21 8.01 -16.23
C ARG A 238 -8.49 6.70 -15.50
N ARG A 239 -8.23 5.52 -16.05
CA ARG A 239 -8.33 4.25 -15.28
C ARG A 239 -7.34 4.26 -14.09
N PRO A 240 -7.65 3.60 -12.94
CA PRO A 240 -6.79 3.60 -11.75
C PRO A 240 -5.33 3.24 -12.05
N GLU A 241 -5.13 2.20 -12.86
CA GLU A 241 -3.86 1.66 -13.33
C GLU A 241 -3.08 2.59 -14.28
N GLU A 242 -3.74 3.55 -14.91
CA GLU A 242 -3.15 4.51 -15.87
C GLU A 242 -3.11 5.93 -15.31
N ARG A 243 -3.42 6.11 -14.02
CA ARG A 243 -3.65 7.46 -13.47
C ARG A 243 -2.37 8.29 -13.48
N PHE A 244 -1.26 7.69 -13.06
CA PHE A 244 0.07 8.31 -13.06
C PHE A 244 1.12 7.25 -13.39
N ALA A 245 2.01 7.56 -14.34
CA ALA A 245 3.13 6.71 -14.72
C ALA A 245 4.15 6.60 -13.58
N ASP A 246 4.34 7.66 -12.80
CA ASP A 246 5.22 7.69 -11.63
C ASP A 246 4.77 8.71 -10.56
N ALA A 247 5.52 8.75 -9.45
CA ALA A 247 5.23 9.64 -8.32
C ALA A 247 5.47 11.12 -8.64
N GLN A 248 6.31 11.44 -9.63
CA GLN A 248 6.60 12.81 -10.05
C GLN A 248 5.44 13.36 -10.89
N GLU A 249 4.92 12.58 -11.84
CA GLU A 249 3.70 12.94 -12.60
C GLU A 249 2.51 13.10 -11.64
N ALA A 250 2.39 12.21 -10.65
CA ALA A 250 1.36 12.32 -9.62
C ALA A 250 1.47 13.62 -8.82
N LEU A 251 2.68 13.98 -8.38
CA LEU A 251 2.92 15.20 -7.63
C LEU A 251 2.62 16.45 -8.47
N GLU A 252 3.08 16.50 -9.72
CA GLU A 252 2.82 17.60 -10.65
C GLU A 252 1.31 17.75 -10.94
N ALA A 253 0.61 16.63 -11.09
CA ALA A 253 -0.82 16.61 -11.30
C ALA A 253 -1.62 17.08 -10.06
N LEU A 254 -1.18 16.71 -8.85
CA LEU A 254 -1.82 17.07 -7.58
C LEU A 254 -1.54 18.52 -7.15
N SER A 255 -0.34 19.01 -7.43
CA SER A 255 0.10 20.36 -7.05
C SER A 255 -0.30 21.44 -8.07
N GLY A 256 -0.98 21.06 -9.16
CA GLY A 256 -1.46 22.00 -10.17
C GLY A 256 -0.38 22.47 -11.17
N GLY A 257 0.77 21.79 -11.22
CA GLY A 257 1.87 22.12 -12.10
C GLY A 257 2.57 23.42 -11.72
N SER A 258 3.41 23.38 -10.70
CA SER A 258 4.50 24.33 -10.52
C SER A 258 5.76 23.59 -10.08
N GLY A 259 6.23 22.68 -10.93
CA GLY A 259 7.62 22.23 -10.89
C GLY A 259 8.54 23.31 -11.47
N ARG A 260 8.49 24.52 -10.89
CA ARG A 260 9.44 25.66 -10.97
C ARG A 260 8.85 26.86 -10.24
#